data_AF-A0A078KZ03-F1
#
_entry.id   AF-A0A078KZ03-F1
#
_cell.length_a   1.000
_cell.length_b   1.000
_cell.length_c   1.000
_cell.angle_alpha   90.00
_cell.angle_beta   90.00
_cell.angle_gamma   90.00
#
_symmetry.space_group_name_H-M   'P 1'
#
loop_
_entity.id
_entity.type
_entity.pdbx_description
1 polymer ?
#
loop_
_entity_poly.entity_id
_entity_poly.type
_entity_poly.pdbx_seq_one_letter_code
_entity_poly.pdbx_strand_id
1 'polypeptide(L)'
;MSNTEKIVANILFTLADDSKNLRKVSELIEEADSKEEVFQGVSEYVNILHAILNEHSDYNQEEIIEFINQFSKYLNLNSKDENGQTPLHLIAKKGYSAVAHLLFNSKLQFMEPMELFSVDNEGRRAVDLASAELKSNFESAMQAEFINRIILVHPLQPNSILNLLYMTGKDHLVAYNVKGDFDLPRTTANAVVVDDTILSDDATIGAHLAFNSHQYSKSFIDRPHVHWWWNGLFQANSGGDWELSYVAFFEPLASMEKVMGCAPYDTMTMGAHQFTENSCLLVPFDCIEQLKARLKDYKGTIVGFDPQNETLRAAVNRIMQEKYPQAFKLVGKSGDDINQVAMSGGDRNFNFALAKERGYNCSTGYFEQLSLQCDSETSIPLMRSEKELLLPEYKQYAAGRFVGLHRNSPTDVESNRLIKILNTVSCRPETIEQNKRHFAACGTKLNELCLVEAFRVYKKLTEYSSSTGMHDYATYILKKALAADLLAVLTNGDKSFRSNPNLVRNLVDSNYKALLHRAEALSNSATLPSDPELEAYKTSQIDEYRSFLKSLPESMHKFSKTSQSFYSSEAARSESFSERKNKDDEAPRIERR
;
A
#
# COMPACT_ATOMS: atom_id res chain seq x y z
N MET A 1 -9.76 -57.23 -20.81
CA MET A 1 -9.92 -55.97 -20.07
C MET A 1 -9.44 -56.15 -18.65
N SER A 2 -8.55 -55.27 -18.18
CA SER A 2 -8.16 -55.18 -16.77
C SER A 2 -9.39 -54.85 -15.90
N ASN A 3 -9.27 -55.00 -14.57
CA ASN A 3 -10.34 -54.60 -13.65
C ASN A 3 -10.69 -53.11 -13.83
N THR A 4 -9.66 -52.26 -13.87
CA THR A 4 -9.76 -50.82 -14.13
C THR A 4 -10.47 -50.49 -15.44
N GLU A 5 -10.10 -51.13 -16.56
CA GLU A 5 -10.75 -50.88 -17.86
C GLU A 5 -12.25 -51.22 -17.84
N LYS A 6 -12.65 -52.27 -17.11
CA LYS A 6 -14.07 -52.61 -16.93
C LYS A 6 -14.80 -51.58 -16.09
N ILE A 7 -14.18 -51.10 -15.02
CA ILE A 7 -14.73 -50.05 -14.15
C ILE A 7 -14.91 -48.75 -14.95
N VAL A 8 -13.88 -48.32 -15.70
CA VAL A 8 -13.94 -47.13 -16.57
C VAL A 8 -15.08 -47.26 -17.58
N ALA A 9 -15.19 -48.39 -18.29
CA ALA A 9 -16.27 -48.61 -19.25
C ALA A 9 -17.67 -48.56 -18.58
N ASN A 10 -17.82 -49.12 -17.38
CA ASN A 10 -19.08 -49.08 -16.62
C ASN A 10 -19.42 -47.67 -16.13
N ILE A 11 -18.42 -46.88 -15.73
CA ILE A 11 -18.61 -45.48 -15.33
C ILE A 11 -19.06 -44.66 -16.54
N LEU A 12 -18.36 -44.75 -17.67
CA LEU A 12 -18.74 -44.05 -18.91
C LEU A 12 -20.15 -44.42 -19.37
N PHE A 13 -20.50 -45.71 -19.31
CA PHE A 13 -21.86 -46.16 -19.60
C PHE A 13 -22.89 -45.56 -18.63
N THR A 14 -22.59 -45.53 -17.32
CA THR A 14 -23.50 -44.98 -16.30
C THR A 14 -23.65 -43.46 -16.43
N LEU A 15 -22.60 -42.74 -16.83
CA LEU A 15 -22.64 -41.30 -17.07
C LEU A 15 -23.42 -40.94 -18.35
N ALA A 16 -23.44 -41.83 -19.34
CA ALA A 16 -24.20 -41.67 -20.58
C ALA A 16 -25.66 -42.15 -20.47
N ASP A 17 -26.02 -42.88 -19.41
CA ASP A 17 -27.35 -43.43 -19.19
C ASP A 17 -28.30 -42.40 -18.56
N ASP A 18 -29.51 -42.30 -19.11
CA ASP A 18 -30.60 -41.46 -18.60
C ASP A 18 -31.09 -41.87 -17.19
N SER A 19 -30.67 -43.05 -16.70
CA SER A 19 -31.01 -43.54 -15.35
C SER A 19 -30.33 -42.78 -14.20
N LYS A 20 -29.38 -41.89 -14.51
CA LYS A 20 -28.84 -40.83 -13.61
C LYS A 20 -28.51 -41.31 -12.20
N ASN A 21 -27.52 -42.20 -12.06
CA ASN A 21 -27.13 -42.75 -10.76
C ASN A 21 -25.68 -42.41 -10.40
N LEU A 22 -25.47 -41.21 -9.84
CA LEU A 22 -24.15 -40.74 -9.41
C LEU A 22 -23.60 -41.59 -8.25
N ARG A 23 -24.48 -42.11 -7.39
CA ARG A 23 -24.10 -43.04 -6.33
C ARG A 23 -23.47 -44.32 -6.89
N LYS A 24 -24.01 -44.88 -7.96
CA LYS A 24 -23.42 -46.05 -8.63
C LYS A 24 -22.05 -45.73 -9.23
N VAL A 25 -21.87 -44.52 -9.76
CA VAL A 25 -20.55 -44.05 -10.21
C VAL A 25 -19.58 -44.01 -9.02
N SER A 26 -19.98 -43.44 -7.88
CA SER A 26 -19.17 -43.45 -6.66
C SER A 26 -18.82 -44.86 -6.18
N GLU A 27 -19.79 -45.78 -6.17
CA GLU A 27 -19.59 -47.19 -5.79
C GLU A 27 -18.56 -47.87 -6.71
N LEU A 28 -18.67 -47.68 -8.03
CA LEU A 28 -17.71 -48.22 -9.01
C LEU A 28 -16.29 -47.65 -8.81
N ILE A 29 -16.16 -46.36 -8.48
CA ILE A 29 -14.86 -45.74 -8.19
C ILE A 29 -14.27 -46.29 -6.88
N GLU A 30 -15.10 -46.57 -5.87
CA GLU A 30 -14.64 -47.16 -4.61
C GLU A 30 -14.21 -48.63 -4.73
N GLU A 31 -14.83 -49.38 -5.65
CA GLU A 31 -14.44 -50.76 -5.98
C GLU A 31 -13.09 -50.84 -6.73
N ALA A 32 -12.58 -49.72 -7.24
CA ALA A 32 -11.35 -49.68 -8.00
C ALA A 32 -10.10 -49.81 -7.13
N ASP A 33 -9.15 -50.63 -7.59
CA ASP A 33 -7.85 -50.83 -6.95
C ASP A 33 -7.03 -49.52 -6.92
N SER A 34 -7.14 -48.69 -7.96
CA SER A 34 -6.59 -47.32 -8.02
C SER A 34 -7.65 -46.36 -8.54
N LYS A 35 -7.98 -45.35 -7.73
CA LYS A 35 -8.88 -44.26 -8.11
C LYS A 35 -8.20 -43.38 -9.16
N GLU A 36 -6.91 -43.12 -9.00
CA GLU A 36 -6.09 -42.34 -9.93
C GLU A 36 -6.19 -42.90 -11.35
N GLU A 37 -5.98 -44.21 -11.53
CA GLU A 37 -6.08 -44.85 -12.84
C GLU A 37 -7.50 -44.77 -13.43
N VAL A 38 -8.53 -44.87 -12.58
CA VAL A 38 -9.93 -44.72 -13.03
C VAL A 38 -10.20 -43.30 -13.51
N PHE A 39 -9.83 -42.27 -12.74
CA PHE A 39 -10.02 -40.88 -13.16
C PHE A 39 -9.21 -40.56 -14.43
N GLN A 40 -7.99 -41.06 -14.53
CA GLN A 40 -7.18 -40.94 -15.74
C GLN A 40 -7.86 -41.62 -16.94
N GLY A 41 -8.29 -42.87 -16.79
CA GLY A 41 -8.96 -43.62 -17.86
C GLY A 41 -10.29 -43.01 -18.29
N VAL A 42 -11.08 -42.46 -17.36
CA VAL A 42 -12.31 -41.72 -17.70
C VAL A 42 -11.97 -40.43 -18.46
N SER A 43 -10.92 -39.72 -18.03
CA SER A 43 -10.51 -38.44 -18.64
C SER A 43 -10.02 -38.56 -20.08
N GLU A 44 -9.63 -39.76 -20.53
CA GLU A 44 -9.33 -40.03 -21.95
C GLU A 44 -10.55 -39.87 -22.86
N TYR A 45 -11.76 -39.97 -22.30
CA TYR A 45 -13.01 -39.87 -23.04
C TYR A 45 -13.79 -38.60 -22.69
N VAL A 46 -13.91 -38.28 -21.40
CA VAL A 46 -14.67 -37.13 -20.92
C VAL A 46 -14.17 -36.68 -19.56
N ASN A 47 -14.17 -35.39 -19.29
CA ASN A 47 -14.04 -34.92 -17.92
C ASN A 47 -15.33 -35.28 -17.15
N ILE A 48 -15.16 -36.01 -16.06
CA ILE A 48 -16.26 -36.54 -15.26
C ILE A 48 -17.19 -35.43 -14.71
N LEU A 49 -16.65 -34.25 -14.36
CA LEU A 49 -17.46 -33.13 -13.91
C LEU A 49 -18.28 -32.54 -15.05
N HIS A 50 -17.75 -32.44 -16.28
CA HIS A 50 -18.58 -32.05 -17.41
C HIS A 50 -19.72 -33.04 -17.65
N ALA A 51 -19.44 -34.35 -17.59
CA ALA A 51 -20.49 -35.36 -17.74
C ALA A 51 -21.57 -35.24 -16.65
N ILE A 52 -21.17 -35.00 -15.40
CA ILE A 52 -22.10 -34.80 -14.27
C ILE A 52 -22.87 -33.48 -14.39
N LEU A 53 -22.23 -32.41 -14.86
CA LEU A 53 -22.79 -31.05 -14.86
C LEU A 53 -23.45 -30.64 -16.18
N ASN A 54 -23.38 -31.45 -17.23
CA ASN A 54 -23.93 -31.14 -18.56
C ASN A 54 -25.44 -30.79 -18.48
N GLU A 55 -25.93 -29.94 -19.37
CA GLU A 55 -27.31 -29.41 -19.40
C GLU A 55 -28.41 -30.47 -19.35
N HIS A 56 -28.14 -31.68 -19.83
CA HIS A 56 -29.11 -32.79 -19.83
C HIS A 56 -29.14 -33.61 -18.51
N SER A 57 -28.23 -33.32 -17.57
CA SER A 57 -28.20 -34.00 -16.27
C SER A 57 -29.20 -33.39 -15.27
N ASP A 58 -29.97 -34.26 -14.61
CA ASP A 58 -30.93 -33.89 -13.54
C ASP A 58 -30.41 -34.28 -12.14
N TYR A 59 -29.09 -34.40 -11.97
CA TYR A 59 -28.53 -34.64 -10.63
C TYR A 59 -28.88 -33.48 -9.69
N ASN A 60 -29.32 -33.82 -8.49
CA ASN A 60 -29.51 -32.80 -7.46
C ASN A 60 -28.14 -32.34 -6.93
N GLN A 61 -28.11 -31.14 -6.35
CA GLN A 61 -26.84 -30.56 -5.87
C GLN A 61 -26.24 -31.34 -4.69
N GLU A 62 -27.06 -32.04 -3.89
CA GLU A 62 -26.58 -32.81 -2.74
C GLU A 62 -25.70 -33.97 -3.20
N GLU A 63 -26.13 -34.75 -4.20
CA GLU A 63 -25.35 -35.84 -4.79
C GLU A 63 -24.04 -35.34 -5.40
N ILE A 64 -24.08 -34.19 -6.08
CA ILE A 64 -22.88 -33.56 -6.67
C ILE A 64 -21.90 -33.14 -5.56
N ILE A 65 -22.42 -32.54 -4.47
CA ILE A 65 -21.62 -32.13 -3.31
C ILE A 65 -20.99 -33.34 -2.63
N GLU A 66 -21.73 -34.43 -2.44
CA GLU A 66 -21.20 -35.68 -1.89
C GLU A 66 -20.08 -36.23 -2.76
N PHE A 67 -20.29 -36.29 -4.08
CA PHE A 67 -19.29 -36.76 -5.03
C PHE A 67 -18.02 -35.88 -5.00
N ILE A 68 -18.16 -34.56 -5.04
CA ILE A 68 -17.02 -33.62 -4.99
C ILE A 68 -16.26 -33.75 -3.68
N ASN A 69 -16.95 -33.85 -2.54
CA ASN A 69 -16.29 -34.03 -1.25
C ASN A 69 -15.48 -35.33 -1.20
N GLN A 70 -16.03 -36.41 -1.74
CA GLN A 70 -15.40 -37.72 -1.74
C GLN A 70 -14.17 -37.79 -2.65
N PHE A 71 -14.23 -37.14 -3.82
CA PHE A 71 -13.23 -37.34 -4.88
C PHE A 71 -12.45 -36.08 -5.30
N SER A 72 -12.63 -34.94 -4.63
CA SER A 72 -12.03 -33.63 -4.97
C SER A 72 -10.59 -33.69 -5.49
N LYS A 73 -9.70 -34.42 -4.82
CA LYS A 73 -8.27 -34.54 -5.19
C LYS A 73 -7.99 -35.11 -6.59
N TYR A 74 -8.98 -35.74 -7.21
CA TYR A 74 -8.89 -36.32 -8.54
C TYR A 74 -9.65 -35.52 -9.61
N LEU A 75 -10.37 -34.47 -9.20
CA LEU A 75 -11.21 -33.71 -10.09
C LEU A 75 -10.45 -32.53 -10.70
N ASN A 76 -10.54 -32.41 -12.02
CA ASN A 76 -10.06 -31.26 -12.76
C ASN A 76 -11.20 -30.26 -12.98
N LEU A 77 -11.08 -29.07 -12.41
CA LEU A 77 -12.03 -27.96 -12.53
C LEU A 77 -11.74 -27.01 -13.71
N ASN A 78 -10.60 -27.18 -14.36
CA ASN A 78 -10.07 -26.26 -15.38
C ASN A 78 -10.18 -26.80 -16.80
N SER A 79 -10.47 -28.10 -16.96
CA SER A 79 -10.71 -28.68 -18.28
C SER A 79 -11.82 -27.92 -19.01
N LYS A 80 -11.68 -27.75 -20.31
CA LYS A 80 -12.67 -27.13 -21.18
C LYS A 80 -13.39 -28.19 -22.01
N ASP A 81 -14.69 -28.04 -22.21
CA ASP A 81 -15.45 -28.83 -23.17
C ASP A 81 -15.33 -28.27 -24.60
N GLU A 82 -16.12 -28.80 -25.53
CA GLU A 82 -16.16 -28.35 -26.93
C GLU A 82 -16.58 -26.88 -27.11
N ASN A 83 -17.28 -26.31 -26.13
CA ASN A 83 -17.67 -24.90 -26.10
C ASN A 83 -16.64 -24.02 -25.36
N GLY A 84 -15.50 -24.59 -24.95
CA GLY A 84 -14.52 -23.88 -24.14
C GLY A 84 -14.94 -23.72 -22.67
N GLN A 85 -16.06 -24.32 -22.26
CA GLN A 85 -16.62 -24.14 -20.93
C GLN A 85 -15.91 -25.02 -19.92
N THR A 86 -15.52 -24.44 -18.79
CA THR A 86 -15.06 -25.21 -17.63
C THR A 86 -16.24 -25.69 -16.77
N PRO A 87 -16.07 -26.68 -15.88
CA PRO A 87 -17.08 -27.05 -14.89
C PRO A 87 -17.71 -25.87 -14.14
N LEU A 88 -16.96 -24.80 -13.88
CA LEU A 88 -17.49 -23.57 -13.27
C LEU A 88 -18.51 -22.84 -14.14
N HIS A 89 -18.32 -22.83 -15.46
CA HIS A 89 -19.28 -22.23 -16.39
C HIS A 89 -20.61 -22.99 -16.34
N LEU A 90 -20.57 -24.32 -16.27
CA LEU A 90 -21.76 -25.15 -16.15
C LEU A 90 -22.47 -24.93 -14.80
N ILE A 91 -21.72 -24.87 -13.70
CA ILE A 91 -22.26 -24.55 -12.36
C ILE A 91 -22.96 -23.18 -12.36
N ALA A 92 -22.34 -22.18 -12.99
CA ALA A 92 -22.91 -20.85 -13.12
C ALA A 92 -24.20 -20.86 -13.95
N LYS A 93 -24.18 -21.49 -15.12
CA LYS A 93 -25.32 -21.58 -16.05
C LYS A 93 -26.50 -22.32 -15.44
N LYS A 94 -26.24 -23.38 -14.66
CA LYS A 94 -27.28 -24.15 -13.96
C LYS A 94 -27.77 -23.52 -12.65
N GLY A 95 -27.09 -22.50 -12.14
CA GLY A 95 -27.43 -21.89 -10.86
C GLY A 95 -27.18 -22.81 -9.66
N TYR A 96 -26.14 -23.66 -9.73
CA TYR A 96 -25.80 -24.60 -8.66
C TYR A 96 -25.10 -23.90 -7.48
N SER A 97 -25.86 -23.10 -6.74
CA SER A 97 -25.36 -22.25 -5.67
C SER A 97 -24.69 -23.01 -4.53
N ALA A 98 -25.21 -24.16 -4.11
CA ALA A 98 -24.62 -24.95 -3.03
C ALA A 98 -23.29 -25.58 -3.48
N VAL A 99 -23.20 -26.02 -4.74
CA VAL A 99 -21.95 -26.52 -5.32
C VAL A 99 -20.91 -25.39 -5.39
N ALA A 100 -21.27 -24.21 -5.90
CA ALA A 100 -20.36 -23.07 -5.94
C ALA A 100 -19.90 -22.64 -4.54
N HIS A 101 -20.81 -22.63 -3.55
CA HIS A 101 -20.45 -22.36 -2.17
C HIS A 101 -19.44 -23.38 -1.63
N LEU A 102 -19.63 -24.67 -1.91
CA LEU A 102 -18.65 -25.70 -1.55
C LEU A 102 -17.30 -25.40 -2.21
N LEU A 103 -17.28 -25.11 -3.51
CA LEU A 103 -16.04 -24.87 -4.26
C LEU A 103 -15.26 -23.65 -3.75
N PHE A 104 -15.92 -22.55 -3.41
CA PHE A 104 -15.22 -21.31 -3.01
C PHE A 104 -14.91 -21.21 -1.52
N ASN A 105 -15.63 -21.93 -0.65
CA ASN A 105 -15.50 -21.78 0.80
C ASN A 105 -14.95 -23.01 1.52
N SER A 106 -14.76 -24.14 0.82
CA SER A 106 -14.15 -25.32 1.42
C SER A 106 -12.63 -25.28 1.35
N LYS A 107 -11.97 -26.12 2.16
CA LYS A 107 -10.53 -26.38 2.06
C LYS A 107 -10.22 -27.62 1.22
N LEU A 108 -11.12 -27.94 0.28
CA LEU A 108 -10.94 -29.10 -0.59
C LEU A 108 -9.70 -28.89 -1.47
N GLN A 109 -8.96 -29.97 -1.67
CA GLN A 109 -7.82 -29.99 -2.57
C GLN A 109 -8.28 -30.60 -3.88
N PHE A 110 -8.05 -29.89 -4.98
CA PHE A 110 -8.33 -30.37 -6.33
C PHE A 110 -7.04 -30.79 -7.02
N MET A 111 -7.17 -31.47 -8.15
CA MET A 111 -6.01 -31.90 -8.94
C MET A 111 -5.14 -30.70 -9.35
N GLU A 112 -5.79 -29.58 -9.68
CA GLU A 112 -5.15 -28.31 -10.00
C GLU A 112 -5.86 -27.14 -9.28
N PRO A 113 -5.17 -26.02 -9.02
CA PRO A 113 -5.81 -24.80 -8.53
C PRO A 113 -6.90 -24.34 -9.49
N MET A 114 -8.04 -23.94 -8.94
CA MET A 114 -9.20 -23.51 -9.71
C MET A 114 -8.92 -22.19 -10.46
N GLU A 115 -9.20 -22.16 -11.77
CA GLU A 115 -9.03 -20.96 -12.60
C GLU A 115 -10.36 -20.20 -12.78
N LEU A 116 -10.61 -19.20 -11.92
CA LEU A 116 -11.87 -18.43 -11.99
C LEU A 116 -11.94 -17.46 -13.18
N PHE A 117 -10.80 -17.14 -13.77
CA PHE A 117 -10.66 -16.17 -14.86
C PHE A 117 -10.71 -16.79 -16.26
N SER A 118 -10.85 -18.11 -16.38
CA SER A 118 -11.00 -18.78 -17.67
C SER A 118 -12.24 -18.27 -18.43
N VAL A 119 -12.11 -18.18 -19.75
CA VAL A 119 -13.21 -17.84 -20.67
C VAL A 119 -13.60 -19.02 -21.55
N ASP A 120 -14.87 -19.07 -21.91
CA ASP A 120 -15.43 -19.95 -22.95
C ASP A 120 -15.08 -19.48 -24.37
N ASN A 121 -15.54 -20.21 -25.40
CA ASN A 121 -15.29 -19.87 -26.81
C ASN A 121 -15.93 -18.53 -27.23
N GLU A 122 -16.93 -18.03 -26.49
CA GLU A 122 -17.52 -16.71 -26.67
C GLU A 122 -16.80 -15.61 -25.87
N GLY A 123 -15.74 -15.93 -25.13
CA GLY A 123 -14.98 -14.98 -24.32
C GLY A 123 -15.67 -14.62 -23.00
N ARG A 124 -16.65 -15.39 -22.54
CA ARG A 124 -17.38 -15.17 -21.29
C ARG A 124 -16.74 -15.97 -20.17
N ARG A 125 -16.68 -15.41 -18.97
CA ARG A 125 -16.26 -16.11 -17.75
C ARG A 125 -17.47 -16.77 -17.09
N ALA A 126 -17.23 -17.71 -16.19
CA ALA A 126 -18.30 -18.34 -15.42
C ALA A 126 -19.21 -17.33 -14.70
N VAL A 127 -18.64 -16.28 -14.10
CA VAL A 127 -19.40 -15.21 -13.43
C VAL A 127 -20.36 -14.47 -14.37
N ASP A 128 -20.04 -14.40 -15.67
CA ASP A 128 -20.85 -13.71 -16.68
C ASP A 128 -22.09 -14.54 -17.06
N LEU A 129 -22.10 -15.85 -16.75
CA LEU A 129 -23.22 -16.78 -16.95
C LEU A 129 -24.07 -16.98 -15.68
N ALA A 130 -23.61 -16.51 -14.53
CA ALA A 130 -24.25 -16.77 -13.23
C ALA A 130 -25.55 -15.98 -13.03
N SER A 131 -26.50 -16.57 -12.30
CA SER A 131 -27.67 -15.85 -11.77
C SER A 131 -27.25 -14.74 -10.80
N ALA A 132 -28.14 -13.78 -10.52
CA ALA A 132 -27.82 -12.63 -9.67
C ALA A 132 -27.32 -13.03 -8.26
N GLU A 133 -27.94 -14.04 -7.64
CA GLU A 133 -27.53 -14.56 -6.34
C GLU A 133 -26.13 -15.17 -6.40
N LEU A 134 -25.91 -16.06 -7.37
CA LEU A 134 -24.67 -16.80 -7.54
C LEU A 134 -23.50 -15.88 -7.95
N LYS A 135 -23.79 -14.83 -8.72
CA LYS A 135 -22.82 -13.85 -9.18
C LYS A 135 -22.03 -13.23 -8.03
N SER A 136 -22.69 -12.91 -6.91
CA SER A 136 -22.02 -12.31 -5.75
C SER A 136 -20.95 -13.23 -5.12
N ASN A 137 -21.20 -14.54 -5.10
CA ASN A 137 -20.25 -15.55 -4.62
C ASN A 137 -19.03 -15.63 -5.56
N PHE A 138 -19.26 -15.66 -6.87
CA PHE A 138 -18.20 -15.63 -7.87
C PHE A 138 -17.38 -14.34 -7.78
N GLU A 139 -18.02 -13.18 -7.74
CA GLU A 139 -17.34 -11.89 -7.63
C GLU A 139 -16.44 -11.83 -6.39
N SER A 140 -16.92 -12.32 -5.24
CA SER A 140 -16.13 -12.39 -4.01
C SER A 140 -14.92 -13.33 -4.13
N ALA A 141 -15.11 -14.52 -4.71
CA ALA A 141 -14.04 -15.50 -4.93
C ALA A 141 -13.00 -14.97 -5.94
N MET A 142 -13.45 -14.37 -7.03
CA MET A 142 -12.60 -13.76 -8.06
C MET A 142 -11.83 -12.56 -7.52
N GLN A 143 -12.43 -11.74 -6.66
CA GLN A 143 -11.72 -10.67 -5.99
C GLN A 143 -10.60 -11.21 -5.09
N ALA A 144 -10.88 -12.26 -4.31
CA ALA A 144 -9.86 -12.90 -3.46
C ALA A 144 -8.73 -13.50 -4.30
N GLU A 145 -9.05 -14.23 -5.37
CA GLU A 145 -8.04 -14.78 -6.29
C GLU A 145 -7.23 -13.66 -6.96
N PHE A 146 -7.88 -12.58 -7.42
CA PHE A 146 -7.21 -11.43 -8.02
C PHE A 146 -6.11 -10.87 -7.11
N ILE A 147 -6.45 -10.65 -5.84
CA ILE A 147 -5.51 -10.14 -4.84
C ILE A 147 -4.39 -11.16 -4.57
N ASN A 148 -4.72 -12.45 -4.46
CA ASN A 148 -3.75 -13.53 -4.20
C ASN A 148 -2.74 -13.74 -5.33
N ARG A 149 -3.12 -13.42 -6.57
CA ARG A 149 -2.27 -13.53 -7.78
C ARG A 149 -1.47 -12.26 -8.08
N ILE A 150 -1.55 -11.26 -7.21
CA ILE A 150 -0.67 -10.08 -7.23
C ILE A 150 0.40 -10.25 -6.16
N ILE A 151 1.65 -10.30 -6.61
CA ILE A 151 2.86 -10.24 -5.81
C ILE A 151 3.43 -8.84 -5.96
N LEU A 152 3.59 -8.16 -4.83
CA LEU A 152 4.24 -6.88 -4.78
C LEU A 152 5.75 -7.06 -4.77
N VAL A 153 6.43 -6.39 -5.70
CA VAL A 153 7.88 -6.37 -5.85
C VAL A 153 8.38 -4.96 -5.52
N HIS A 154 9.28 -4.85 -4.54
CA HIS A 154 9.95 -3.61 -4.17
C HIS A 154 11.47 -3.76 -4.34
N PRO A 155 12.05 -3.31 -5.46
CA PRO A 155 13.48 -3.10 -5.55
C PRO A 155 13.90 -1.88 -4.74
N LEU A 156 15.18 -1.79 -4.38
CA LEU A 156 15.72 -0.61 -3.68
C LEU A 156 16.50 0.29 -4.64
N GLN A 157 16.08 1.54 -4.83
CA GLN A 157 16.79 2.47 -5.71
C GLN A 157 18.13 2.90 -5.07
N PRO A 158 19.28 2.59 -5.68
CA PRO A 158 20.58 2.82 -5.03
C PRO A 158 20.82 4.28 -4.62
N ASN A 159 20.45 5.25 -5.46
CA ASN A 159 20.59 6.68 -5.15
C ASN A 159 19.72 7.11 -3.96
N SER A 160 18.51 6.56 -3.83
CA SER A 160 17.62 6.86 -2.70
C SER A 160 18.18 6.28 -1.40
N ILE A 161 18.76 5.08 -1.46
CA ILE A 161 19.42 4.46 -0.31
C ILE A 161 20.66 5.26 0.09
N LEU A 162 21.52 5.64 -0.86
CA LEU A 162 22.70 6.45 -0.56
C LEU A 162 22.31 7.77 0.14
N ASN A 163 21.31 8.47 -0.38
CA ASN A 163 20.80 9.70 0.25
C ASN A 163 20.29 9.44 1.67
N LEU A 164 19.53 8.36 1.88
CA LEU A 164 19.04 7.99 3.21
C LEU A 164 20.19 7.71 4.19
N LEU A 165 21.22 6.98 3.77
CA LEU A 165 22.38 6.68 4.61
C LEU A 165 23.08 7.95 5.09
N TYR A 166 23.31 8.92 4.19
CA TYR A 166 23.88 10.21 4.59
C TYR A 166 22.96 11.01 5.52
N MET A 167 21.66 11.05 5.23
CA MET A 167 20.69 11.77 6.07
C MET A 167 20.59 11.17 7.48
N THR A 168 20.82 9.87 7.62
CA THR A 168 20.73 9.14 8.89
C THR A 168 22.09 8.98 9.59
N GLY A 169 23.19 9.47 9.00
CA GLY A 169 24.53 9.33 9.56
C GLY A 169 25.06 7.89 9.55
N LYS A 170 24.60 7.09 8.58
CA LYS A 170 24.98 5.69 8.37
C LYS A 170 25.88 5.51 7.14
N ASP A 171 26.73 6.51 6.88
CA ASP A 171 27.72 6.54 5.79
C ASP A 171 28.78 5.43 5.89
N HIS A 172 28.99 4.85 7.08
CA HIS A 172 29.84 3.67 7.26
C HIS A 172 29.36 2.41 6.51
N LEU A 173 28.11 2.39 6.02
CA LEU A 173 27.56 1.29 5.21
C LEU A 173 27.85 1.45 3.71
N VAL A 174 28.36 2.61 3.30
CA VAL A 174 28.67 2.91 1.90
C VAL A 174 29.84 2.05 1.44
N ALA A 175 29.63 1.34 0.32
CA ALA A 175 30.61 0.48 -0.29
C ALA A 175 31.38 1.21 -1.39
N TYR A 176 32.62 0.78 -1.59
CA TYR A 176 33.52 1.27 -2.64
C TYR A 176 34.08 0.09 -3.41
N ASN A 177 34.20 0.23 -4.72
CA ASN A 177 34.79 -0.79 -5.57
C ASN A 177 36.33 -0.76 -5.50
N VAL A 178 36.99 -1.68 -6.21
CA VAL A 178 38.48 -1.78 -6.24
C VAL A 178 39.19 -0.53 -6.77
N LYS A 179 38.48 0.34 -7.50
CA LYS A 179 39.01 1.62 -8.02
C LYS A 179 38.79 2.78 -7.04
N GLY A 180 38.08 2.55 -5.94
CA GLY A 180 37.70 3.58 -4.98
C GLY A 180 36.45 4.37 -5.37
N ASP A 181 35.75 4.00 -6.44
CA ASP A 181 34.47 4.61 -6.80
C ASP A 181 33.35 4.03 -5.94
N PHE A 182 32.28 4.80 -5.73
CA PHE A 182 31.09 4.32 -5.02
C PHE A 182 30.52 3.06 -5.69
N ASP A 183 30.37 2.01 -4.90
CA ASP A 183 29.64 0.81 -5.29
C ASP A 183 28.19 0.97 -4.80
N LEU A 184 27.39 1.68 -5.60
CA LEU A 184 25.97 1.95 -5.32
C LEU A 184 25.15 0.66 -5.14
N PRO A 185 25.27 -0.36 -6.02
CA PRO A 185 24.59 -1.63 -5.82
C PRO A 185 24.97 -2.31 -4.50
N ARG A 186 26.27 -2.39 -4.17
CA ARG A 186 26.72 -3.02 -2.92
C ARG A 186 26.33 -2.22 -1.68
N THR A 187 26.33 -0.89 -1.77
CA THR A 187 25.82 -0.01 -0.70
C THR A 187 24.36 -0.34 -0.36
N THR A 188 23.55 -0.62 -1.39
CA THR A 188 22.15 -1.02 -1.24
C THR A 188 22.01 -2.35 -0.51
N ALA A 189 22.85 -3.34 -0.85
CA ALA A 189 22.89 -4.61 -0.13
C ALA A 189 23.32 -4.42 1.35
N ASN A 190 24.37 -3.62 1.60
CA ASN A 190 24.84 -3.34 2.97
C ASN A 190 23.74 -2.71 3.84
N ALA A 191 22.96 -1.78 3.29
CA ALA A 191 21.86 -1.11 3.99
C ALA A 191 20.74 -2.07 4.43
N VAL A 192 20.67 -3.27 3.84
CA VAL A 192 19.70 -4.32 4.20
C VAL A 192 20.35 -5.42 5.02
N VAL A 193 21.62 -5.75 4.77
CA VAL A 193 22.27 -6.92 5.37
C VAL A 193 22.93 -6.60 6.71
N VAL A 194 23.44 -5.38 6.86
CA VAL A 194 24.25 -4.96 8.01
C VAL A 194 23.43 -4.15 9.02
N ASP A 195 22.35 -3.50 8.59
CA ASP A 195 21.69 -2.44 9.36
C ASP A 195 20.15 -2.45 9.29
N ASP A 196 19.50 -2.02 10.36
CA ASP A 196 18.05 -2.12 10.58
C ASP A 196 17.21 -0.98 9.95
N THR A 197 17.83 -0.03 9.25
CA THR A 197 17.14 1.16 8.71
C THR A 197 16.08 0.81 7.68
N ILE A 198 16.43 -0.03 6.71
CA ILE A 198 15.56 -0.41 5.60
C ILE A 198 14.67 -1.58 6.00
N LEU A 199 15.31 -2.59 6.59
CA LEU A 199 14.71 -3.84 7.01
C LEU A 199 15.20 -4.13 8.43
N SER A 200 14.29 -4.14 9.38
CA SER A 200 14.60 -4.44 10.78
C SER A 200 14.82 -5.94 11.02
N ASP A 201 15.34 -6.29 12.21
CA ASP A 201 15.72 -7.67 12.56
C ASP A 201 14.54 -8.65 12.58
N ASP A 202 13.32 -8.16 12.78
CA ASP A 202 12.09 -8.95 12.71
C ASP A 202 11.50 -9.04 11.28
N ALA A 203 12.29 -8.64 10.28
CA ALA A 203 11.91 -8.54 8.88
C ALA A 203 10.77 -7.54 8.59
N THR A 204 10.64 -6.47 9.41
CA THR A 204 9.75 -5.36 9.11
C THR A 204 10.40 -4.33 8.19
N ILE A 205 9.79 -4.10 7.02
CA ILE A 205 10.10 -2.99 6.13
C ILE A 205 9.32 -1.75 6.52
N GLY A 206 9.91 -0.58 6.32
CA GLY A 206 9.22 0.69 6.56
C GLY A 206 8.96 0.96 8.04
N ALA A 207 9.80 0.47 8.96
CA ALA A 207 9.68 0.74 10.39
C ALA A 207 9.66 2.25 10.72
N HIS A 208 10.32 3.07 9.91
CA HIS A 208 10.27 4.54 9.99
C HIS A 208 8.90 5.13 9.64
N LEU A 209 7.99 4.35 9.03
CA LEU A 209 6.62 4.72 8.69
C LEU A 209 5.61 4.35 9.79
N ALA A 210 6.06 3.79 10.92
CA ALA A 210 5.19 3.49 12.05
C ALA A 210 4.70 4.78 12.74
N PHE A 211 3.70 5.45 12.16
CA PHE A 211 3.25 6.79 12.58
C PHE A 211 2.93 6.89 14.07
N ASN A 212 2.27 5.89 14.63
CA ASN A 212 1.92 5.87 16.05
C ASN A 212 3.16 5.85 16.95
N SER A 213 4.21 5.11 16.54
CA SER A 213 5.49 5.05 17.23
C SER A 213 6.31 6.33 17.05
N HIS A 214 6.19 7.00 15.90
CA HIS A 214 6.96 8.20 15.54
C HIS A 214 6.20 9.52 15.74
N GLN A 215 4.98 9.48 16.27
CA GLN A 215 4.03 10.60 16.37
C GLN A 215 4.62 11.90 16.95
N TYR A 216 5.60 11.76 17.85
CA TYR A 216 6.26 12.87 18.55
C TYR A 216 7.79 12.75 18.51
N SER A 217 8.34 11.93 17.61
CA SER A 217 9.79 11.84 17.44
C SER A 217 10.34 13.16 16.86
N LYS A 218 11.65 13.39 16.97
CA LYS A 218 12.31 14.53 16.30
C LYS A 218 12.34 14.37 14.79
N SER A 219 12.08 13.17 14.26
CA SER A 219 12.02 12.92 12.82
C SER A 219 10.62 13.25 12.31
N PHE A 220 10.55 13.93 11.17
CA PHE A 220 9.30 14.04 10.41
C PHE A 220 9.31 12.94 9.34
N ILE A 221 8.19 12.24 9.19
CA ILE A 221 8.02 11.27 8.11
C ILE A 221 7.66 12.03 6.84
N ASP A 222 8.69 12.37 6.07
CA ASP A 222 8.56 13.14 4.83
C ASP A 222 8.00 12.32 3.67
N ARG A 223 8.22 11.00 3.68
CA ARG A 223 7.69 10.07 2.67
C ARG A 223 6.93 8.96 3.39
N PRO A 224 5.60 9.05 3.52
CA PRO A 224 4.81 8.17 4.38
C PRO A 224 4.50 6.80 3.75
N HIS A 225 5.25 6.39 2.73
CA HIS A 225 4.91 5.22 1.93
C HIS A 225 6.12 4.53 1.29
N VAL A 226 5.90 3.28 0.89
CA VAL A 226 6.81 2.44 0.11
C VAL A 226 6.15 2.12 -1.24
N HIS A 227 6.94 2.11 -2.31
CA HIS A 227 6.50 1.83 -3.68
C HIS A 227 6.65 0.36 -4.04
N TRP A 228 5.68 -0.21 -4.74
CA TRP A 228 5.64 -1.61 -5.13
C TRP A 228 5.13 -1.75 -6.55
N TRP A 229 5.58 -2.81 -7.20
CA TRP A 229 5.18 -3.19 -8.55
C TRP A 229 4.52 -4.55 -8.54
N TRP A 230 3.53 -4.74 -9.39
CA TRP A 230 2.82 -6.01 -9.49
C TRP A 230 3.61 -6.96 -10.37
N ASN A 231 3.91 -8.13 -9.83
CA ASN A 231 4.36 -9.32 -10.54
C ASN A 231 5.65 -9.16 -11.33
N GLY A 232 6.51 -8.21 -10.96
CA GLY A 232 7.82 -8.05 -11.57
C GLY A 232 8.42 -6.66 -11.39
N LEU A 233 9.39 -6.36 -12.26
CA LEU A 233 10.14 -5.12 -12.23
C LEU A 233 9.62 -4.15 -13.31
N PHE A 234 9.12 -2.95 -12.97
CA PHE A 234 8.73 -1.98 -13.99
C PHE A 234 9.17 -0.54 -13.68
N GLN A 235 9.74 0.14 -14.67
CA GLN A 235 10.32 1.48 -14.49
C GLN A 235 9.37 2.59 -14.99
N ALA A 236 8.27 2.82 -14.26
CA ALA A 236 7.24 3.79 -14.66
C ALA A 236 7.56 5.26 -14.36
N ASN A 237 8.60 5.56 -13.59
CA ASN A 237 8.79 6.93 -13.13
C ASN A 237 10.27 7.32 -13.02
N SER A 238 10.82 7.71 -14.17
CA SER A 238 11.60 8.93 -14.39
C SER A 238 12.57 9.41 -13.27
N GLY A 239 13.30 8.56 -12.55
CA GLY A 239 14.33 9.11 -11.65
C GLY A 239 15.21 8.13 -10.90
N GLY A 240 15.03 6.82 -11.09
CA GLY A 240 15.84 5.82 -10.41
C GLY A 240 16.40 4.80 -11.36
N ASP A 241 17.65 4.42 -11.13
CA ASP A 241 18.31 3.32 -11.81
C ASP A 241 18.10 2.02 -11.01
N TRP A 242 16.88 1.48 -11.11
CA TRP A 242 16.47 0.28 -10.38
C TRP A 242 17.11 -0.99 -10.95
N GLU A 243 17.56 -0.95 -12.22
CA GLU A 243 18.30 -2.06 -12.86
C GLU A 243 19.66 -2.29 -12.20
N LEU A 244 20.25 -1.24 -11.62
CA LEU A 244 21.50 -1.33 -10.85
C LEU A 244 21.29 -1.75 -9.39
N SER A 245 20.06 -2.01 -8.95
CA SER A 245 19.84 -2.49 -7.59
C SER A 245 20.26 -3.96 -7.45
N TYR A 246 20.73 -4.32 -6.26
CA TYR A 246 21.03 -5.71 -5.89
C TYR A 246 20.00 -6.32 -4.95
N VAL A 247 18.95 -5.57 -4.58
CA VAL A 247 17.97 -6.04 -3.62
C VAL A 247 16.56 -5.82 -4.14
N ALA A 248 15.74 -6.87 -4.03
CA ALA A 248 14.30 -6.77 -4.21
C ALA A 248 13.56 -7.59 -3.15
N PHE A 249 12.42 -7.06 -2.71
CA PHE A 249 11.50 -7.76 -1.80
C PHE A 249 10.23 -8.15 -2.53
N PHE A 250 9.67 -9.30 -2.16
CA PHE A 250 8.45 -9.87 -2.71
C PHE A 250 7.47 -10.14 -1.57
N GLU A 251 6.23 -9.72 -1.72
CA GLU A 251 5.16 -10.02 -0.76
C GLU A 251 3.82 -10.13 -1.49
N PRO A 252 3.02 -11.19 -1.29
CA PRO A 252 1.66 -11.24 -1.78
C PRO A 252 0.84 -10.02 -1.34
N LEU A 253 0.09 -9.43 -2.27
CA LEU A 253 -0.79 -8.29 -1.99
C LEU A 253 -1.83 -8.62 -0.91
N ALA A 254 -2.27 -9.88 -0.85
CA ALA A 254 -3.18 -10.38 0.17
C ALA A 254 -2.64 -10.28 1.60
N SER A 255 -1.31 -10.23 1.77
CA SER A 255 -0.66 -10.04 3.07
C SER A 255 -0.57 -8.58 3.49
N MET A 256 -0.85 -7.63 2.60
CA MET A 256 -0.68 -6.20 2.87
C MET A 256 -1.99 -5.57 3.36
N GLU A 257 -1.99 -5.08 4.59
CA GLU A 257 -3.18 -4.42 5.15
C GLU A 257 -3.36 -2.99 4.62
N LYS A 258 -2.28 -2.19 4.65
CA LYS A 258 -2.31 -0.73 4.45
C LYS A 258 -1.89 -0.32 3.05
N VAL A 259 -2.59 -0.84 2.05
CA VAL A 259 -2.41 -0.44 0.65
C VAL A 259 -3.19 0.82 0.37
N MET A 260 -2.49 1.93 0.13
CA MET A 260 -3.10 3.25 -0.07
C MET A 260 -3.26 3.60 -1.55
N GLY A 261 -2.27 3.25 -2.38
CA GLY A 261 -2.25 3.46 -3.82
C GLY A 261 -2.17 2.11 -4.52
N CYS A 262 -2.95 1.90 -5.58
CA CYS A 262 -3.08 0.58 -6.20
C CYS A 262 -2.75 0.57 -7.71
N ALA A 263 -1.91 1.49 -8.19
CA ALA A 263 -1.43 1.45 -9.57
C ALA A 263 -0.50 0.24 -9.78
N PRO A 264 -0.63 -0.55 -10.87
CA PRO A 264 0.14 -1.79 -11.04
C PRO A 264 1.66 -1.64 -10.99
N TYR A 265 2.19 -0.47 -11.33
CA TYR A 265 3.63 -0.18 -11.31
C TYR A 265 3.97 1.04 -10.46
N ASP A 266 3.10 1.40 -9.53
CA ASP A 266 3.37 2.41 -8.51
C ASP A 266 2.41 2.22 -7.32
N THR A 267 2.26 0.97 -6.89
CA THR A 267 1.44 0.63 -5.73
C THR A 267 2.12 1.20 -4.51
N MET A 268 1.39 1.92 -3.68
CA MET A 268 1.95 2.54 -2.49
C MET A 268 1.34 1.93 -1.25
N THR A 269 2.18 1.39 -0.38
CA THR A 269 1.77 0.94 0.96
C THR A 269 2.19 1.96 1.99
N MET A 270 1.45 2.02 3.09
CA MET A 270 1.62 3.00 4.13
C MET A 270 1.80 2.32 5.49
N GLY A 271 2.76 2.80 6.26
CA GLY A 271 3.11 2.17 7.54
C GLY A 271 4.14 1.06 7.39
N ALA A 272 4.53 0.51 8.53
CA ALA A 272 5.46 -0.61 8.60
C ALA A 272 4.75 -1.90 8.23
N HIS A 273 5.45 -2.80 7.54
CA HIS A 273 4.94 -4.12 7.15
C HIS A 273 5.95 -5.20 7.52
N GLN A 274 5.53 -6.20 8.29
CA GLN A 274 6.35 -7.35 8.62
C GLN A 274 6.17 -8.42 7.55
N PHE A 275 7.27 -8.83 6.91
CA PHE A 275 7.23 -9.81 5.85
C PHE A 275 6.70 -11.18 6.33
N THR A 276 5.86 -11.82 5.52
CA THR A 276 5.20 -13.10 5.88
C THR A 276 6.02 -14.32 5.49
N GLU A 277 5.55 -15.52 5.82
CA GLU A 277 6.14 -16.79 5.34
C GLU A 277 6.06 -16.98 3.81
N ASN A 278 5.16 -16.25 3.13
CA ASN A 278 5.00 -16.30 1.68
C ASN A 278 5.87 -15.25 0.95
N SER A 279 6.60 -14.43 1.70
CA SER A 279 7.49 -13.41 1.14
C SER A 279 8.83 -14.00 0.68
N CYS A 280 9.52 -13.25 -0.18
CA CYS A 280 10.87 -13.58 -0.63
C CYS A 280 11.77 -12.33 -0.58
N LEU A 281 12.99 -12.50 -0.10
CA LEU A 281 14.04 -11.48 -0.15
C LEU A 281 15.10 -11.93 -1.17
N LEU A 282 15.31 -11.15 -2.22
CA LEU A 282 16.32 -11.39 -3.24
C LEU A 282 17.53 -10.50 -2.97
N VAL A 283 18.70 -11.11 -2.79
CA VAL A 283 19.98 -10.44 -2.48
C VAL A 283 21.15 -11.12 -3.21
N PRO A 284 22.35 -10.54 -3.26
CA PRO A 284 23.53 -11.23 -3.78
C PRO A 284 23.87 -12.51 -2.99
N PHE A 285 24.43 -13.53 -3.65
CA PHE A 285 24.77 -14.81 -3.00
C PHE A 285 25.63 -14.67 -1.74
N ASP A 286 26.59 -13.76 -1.75
CA ASP A 286 27.51 -13.54 -0.66
C ASP A 286 26.87 -12.80 0.55
N CYS A 287 25.64 -12.29 0.40
CA CYS A 287 24.88 -11.67 1.47
C CYS A 287 23.96 -12.63 2.24
N ILE A 288 23.68 -13.82 1.70
CA ILE A 288 22.63 -14.72 2.23
C ILE A 288 22.88 -15.10 3.68
N GLU A 289 24.06 -15.63 3.99
CA GLU A 289 24.33 -16.19 5.31
C GLU A 289 24.35 -15.11 6.39
N GLN A 290 24.85 -13.92 6.07
CA GLN A 290 24.79 -12.77 6.98
C GLN A 290 23.34 -12.33 7.22
N LEU A 291 22.53 -12.25 6.16
CA LEU A 291 21.13 -11.84 6.29
C LEU A 291 20.30 -12.87 7.07
N LYS A 292 20.49 -14.17 6.82
CA LYS A 292 19.87 -15.26 7.62
C LYS A 292 20.27 -15.20 9.09
N ALA A 293 21.56 -14.94 9.36
CA ALA A 293 22.06 -14.83 10.73
C ALA A 293 21.42 -13.65 11.48
N ARG A 294 21.07 -12.58 10.77
CA ARG A 294 20.36 -11.42 11.32
C ARG A 294 18.86 -11.68 11.50
N LEU A 295 18.21 -12.17 10.45
CA LEU A 295 16.76 -12.43 10.38
C LEU A 295 16.40 -13.85 10.87
N LYS A 296 16.80 -14.22 12.08
CA LYS A 296 16.70 -15.61 12.57
C LYS A 296 15.27 -16.16 12.63
N ASP A 297 14.30 -15.29 12.87
CA ASP A 297 12.89 -15.64 13.03
C ASP A 297 12.07 -15.42 11.74
N TYR A 298 12.72 -14.99 10.66
CA TYR A 298 12.05 -14.77 9.38
C TYR A 298 11.68 -16.11 8.73
N LYS A 299 10.38 -16.30 8.48
CA LYS A 299 9.82 -17.55 7.94
C LYS A 299 9.76 -17.60 6.41
N GLY A 300 9.93 -16.47 5.74
CA GLY A 300 9.93 -16.41 4.28
C GLY A 300 11.23 -16.95 3.69
N THR A 301 11.41 -16.77 2.38
CA THR A 301 12.62 -17.26 1.71
C THR A 301 13.63 -16.16 1.47
N ILE A 302 14.92 -16.42 1.70
CA ILE A 302 16.03 -15.59 1.23
C ILE A 302 16.69 -16.29 0.05
N VAL A 303 16.69 -15.66 -1.13
CA VAL A 303 17.26 -16.22 -2.36
C VAL A 303 18.43 -15.36 -2.84
N GLY A 304 19.48 -16.03 -3.28
CA GLY A 304 20.65 -15.41 -3.88
C GLY A 304 20.56 -15.26 -5.39
N PHE A 305 21.27 -14.29 -5.93
CA PHE A 305 21.67 -14.27 -7.34
C PHE A 305 23.10 -13.77 -7.50
N ASP A 306 23.68 -14.00 -8.68
CA ASP A 306 25.01 -13.50 -9.03
C ASP A 306 24.88 -12.27 -9.93
N PRO A 307 25.11 -11.06 -9.41
CA PRO A 307 24.96 -9.83 -10.18
C PRO A 307 25.99 -9.68 -11.31
N GLN A 308 27.03 -10.53 -11.39
CA GLN A 308 27.96 -10.54 -12.52
C GLN A 308 27.40 -11.28 -13.75
N ASN A 309 26.45 -12.19 -13.52
CA ASN A 309 25.92 -13.11 -14.53
C ASN A 309 24.42 -12.93 -14.79
N GLU A 310 23.68 -12.34 -13.85
CA GLU A 310 22.23 -12.16 -13.91
C GLU A 310 21.85 -10.72 -13.50
N THR A 311 21.04 -10.03 -14.29
CA THR A 311 20.50 -8.72 -13.92
C THR A 311 19.42 -8.89 -12.84
N LEU A 312 19.15 -7.84 -12.06
CA LEU A 312 18.06 -7.90 -11.07
C LEU A 312 16.72 -8.24 -11.72
N ARG A 313 16.43 -7.69 -12.90
CA ARG A 313 15.21 -8.02 -13.67
C ARG A 313 15.11 -9.49 -14.02
N ALA A 314 16.19 -10.09 -14.53
CA ALA A 314 16.23 -11.52 -14.85
C ALA A 314 16.00 -12.37 -13.60
N ALA A 315 16.68 -12.02 -12.49
CA ALA A 315 16.50 -12.69 -11.21
C ALA A 315 15.07 -12.55 -10.68
N VAL A 316 14.46 -11.36 -10.76
CA VAL A 316 13.06 -11.12 -10.38
C VAL A 316 12.11 -11.98 -11.20
N ASN A 317 12.28 -12.03 -12.52
CA ASN A 317 11.44 -12.83 -13.41
C ASN A 317 11.56 -14.33 -13.12
N ARG A 318 12.79 -14.81 -12.83
CA ARG A 318 13.02 -16.19 -12.39
C ARG A 318 12.32 -16.50 -11.07
N ILE A 319 12.43 -15.62 -10.07
CA ILE A 319 11.74 -15.79 -8.78
C ILE A 319 10.22 -15.82 -8.95
N MET A 320 9.66 -14.94 -9.79
CA MET A 320 8.24 -14.96 -10.11
C MET A 320 7.80 -16.31 -10.68
N GLN A 321 8.57 -16.90 -11.60
CA GLN A 321 8.27 -18.20 -12.20
C GLN A 321 8.43 -19.36 -11.20
N GLU A 322 9.50 -19.37 -10.41
CA GLU A 322 9.82 -20.48 -9.49
C GLU A 322 8.96 -20.50 -8.23
N LYS A 323 8.64 -19.32 -7.68
CA LYS A 323 7.94 -19.20 -6.38
C LYS A 323 6.50 -18.75 -6.47
N TYR A 324 6.14 -18.04 -7.53
CA TYR A 324 4.81 -17.48 -7.72
C TYR A 324 4.24 -17.80 -9.10
N PRO A 325 4.25 -19.07 -9.56
CA PRO A 325 3.82 -19.45 -10.91
C PRO A 325 2.37 -19.07 -11.21
N GLN A 326 1.53 -18.92 -10.19
CA GLN A 326 0.14 -18.47 -10.29
C GLN A 326 0.00 -16.96 -10.51
N ALA A 327 1.04 -16.15 -10.29
CA ALA A 327 0.93 -14.70 -10.38
C ALA A 327 0.53 -14.26 -11.80
N PHE A 328 -0.30 -13.23 -11.91
CA PHE A 328 -0.66 -12.73 -13.24
C PHE A 328 0.55 -12.15 -13.96
N LYS A 329 0.62 -12.37 -15.27
CA LYS A 329 1.54 -11.63 -16.10
C LYS A 329 0.87 -10.35 -16.59
N LEU A 330 1.57 -9.21 -16.48
CA LEU A 330 1.06 -7.94 -16.98
C LEU A 330 1.51 -7.72 -18.42
N VAL A 331 0.54 -7.59 -19.32
CA VAL A 331 0.82 -7.38 -20.74
C VAL A 331 0.33 -6.02 -21.22
N GLY A 332 1.14 -5.38 -22.05
CA GLY A 332 0.80 -4.13 -22.70
C GLY A 332 -0.07 -4.33 -23.94
N LYS A 333 -0.40 -3.23 -24.61
CA LYS A 333 -1.20 -3.22 -25.86
C LYS A 333 -0.63 -4.11 -26.98
N SER A 334 0.68 -4.27 -27.05
CA SER A 334 1.35 -5.12 -28.03
C SER A 334 1.33 -6.62 -27.69
N GLY A 335 0.77 -7.00 -26.53
CA GLY A 335 0.81 -8.37 -26.02
C GLY A 335 2.10 -8.74 -25.29
N ASP A 336 3.08 -7.83 -25.27
CA ASP A 336 4.33 -8.03 -24.57
C ASP A 336 4.18 -7.93 -23.06
N ASP A 337 4.94 -8.75 -22.35
CA ASP A 337 5.15 -8.63 -20.92
C ASP A 337 5.86 -7.31 -20.57
N ILE A 338 5.19 -6.47 -19.78
CA ILE A 338 5.76 -5.17 -19.41
C ILE A 338 6.99 -5.32 -18.48
N ASN A 339 7.15 -6.47 -17.82
CA ASN A 339 8.23 -6.74 -16.88
C ASN A 339 9.50 -7.29 -17.54
N GLN A 340 9.50 -7.55 -18.85
CA GLN A 340 10.68 -8.11 -19.56
C GLN A 340 11.64 -7.04 -20.06
N VAL A 341 11.19 -5.79 -20.24
CA VAL A 341 11.99 -4.76 -20.91
C VAL A 341 11.98 -3.45 -20.11
N ALA A 342 13.18 -2.92 -19.87
CA ALA A 342 13.35 -1.59 -19.31
C ALA A 342 13.08 -0.52 -20.37
N MET A 343 12.15 0.40 -20.10
CA MET A 343 11.83 1.52 -21.00
C MET A 343 12.81 2.69 -20.88
N SER A 344 13.67 2.68 -19.86
CA SER A 344 14.66 3.73 -19.63
C SER A 344 15.99 3.14 -19.13
N GLY A 345 17.07 3.87 -19.33
CA GLY A 345 18.38 3.55 -18.73
C GLY A 345 18.59 4.21 -17.36
N GLY A 346 17.53 4.51 -16.61
CA GLY A 346 17.61 5.32 -15.39
C GLY A 346 17.49 6.84 -15.64
N ASP A 347 17.38 7.62 -14.57
CA ASP A 347 17.46 9.10 -14.56
C ASP A 347 16.70 9.85 -15.68
N ARG A 348 15.45 9.43 -15.97
CA ARG A 348 14.61 9.98 -17.07
C ARG A 348 15.15 9.76 -18.47
N ASN A 349 16.19 8.96 -18.64
CA ASN A 349 16.74 8.60 -19.94
C ASN A 349 15.87 7.52 -20.62
N PHE A 350 14.65 7.91 -20.99
CA PHE A 350 13.71 7.03 -21.66
C PHE A 350 14.12 6.76 -23.11
N ASN A 351 13.99 5.51 -23.53
CA ASN A 351 13.94 5.19 -24.95
C ASN A 351 12.54 5.51 -25.47
N PHE A 352 12.33 6.74 -25.93
CA PHE A 352 11.02 7.21 -26.39
C PHE A 352 10.44 6.40 -27.55
N ALA A 353 11.29 5.84 -28.42
CA ALA A 353 10.84 5.01 -29.53
C ALA A 353 10.26 3.69 -29.01
N LEU A 354 10.98 3.02 -28.11
CA LEU A 354 10.52 1.78 -27.46
C LEU A 354 9.29 2.03 -26.58
N ALA A 355 9.29 3.11 -25.79
CA ALA A 355 8.12 3.48 -24.99
C ALA A 355 6.87 3.66 -25.86
N LYS A 356 6.99 4.38 -26.98
CA LYS A 356 5.88 4.56 -27.93
C LYS A 356 5.46 3.24 -28.58
N GLU A 357 6.40 2.42 -29.01
CA GLU A 357 6.15 1.08 -29.58
C GLU A 357 5.33 0.22 -28.62
N ARG A 358 5.66 0.28 -27.33
CA ARG A 358 5.03 -0.52 -26.28
C ARG A 358 3.79 0.15 -25.67
N GLY A 359 3.36 1.28 -26.23
CA GLY A 359 2.18 2.01 -25.75
C GLY A 359 2.35 2.61 -24.36
N TYR A 360 3.56 2.95 -23.95
CA TYR A 360 3.87 3.60 -22.68
C TYR A 360 4.02 5.12 -22.85
N ASN A 361 3.17 5.89 -22.17
CA ASN A 361 3.19 7.35 -22.19
C ASN A 361 4.15 7.88 -21.13
N CYS A 362 5.34 8.31 -21.56
CA CYS A 362 6.38 8.87 -20.69
C CYS A 362 5.98 10.16 -19.96
N SER A 363 4.93 10.86 -20.41
CA SER A 363 4.49 12.12 -19.78
C SER A 363 3.56 11.88 -18.58
N THR A 364 2.68 10.89 -18.70
CA THR A 364 1.74 10.51 -17.63
C THR A 364 2.29 9.40 -16.75
N GLY A 365 3.24 8.61 -17.27
CA GLY A 365 3.78 7.44 -16.61
C GLY A 365 2.91 6.19 -16.77
N TYR A 366 1.92 6.21 -17.67
CA TYR A 366 0.95 5.12 -17.87
C TYR A 366 1.06 4.42 -19.21
N PHE A 367 0.72 3.13 -19.21
CA PHE A 367 0.38 2.43 -20.44
C PHE A 367 -0.98 2.84 -20.98
N GLU A 368 -1.10 2.89 -22.31
CA GLU A 368 -2.36 3.09 -23.02
C GLU A 368 -3.39 2.02 -22.62
N GLN A 369 -2.94 0.77 -22.51
CA GLN A 369 -3.73 -0.38 -22.12
C GLN A 369 -2.85 -1.38 -21.38
N LEU A 370 -3.41 -1.97 -20.32
CA LEU A 370 -2.86 -3.12 -19.63
C LEU A 370 -3.90 -4.23 -19.59
N SER A 371 -3.44 -5.46 -19.72
CA SER A 371 -4.22 -6.66 -19.47
C SER A 371 -3.48 -7.59 -18.51
N LEU A 372 -4.24 -8.43 -17.82
CA LEU A 372 -3.72 -9.60 -17.11
C LEU A 372 -3.68 -10.78 -18.07
N GLN A 373 -2.58 -11.52 -18.06
CA GLN A 373 -2.46 -12.79 -18.76
C GLN A 373 -2.42 -13.90 -17.70
N CYS A 374 -3.38 -14.82 -17.78
CA CYS A 374 -3.55 -15.93 -16.82
C CYS A 374 -2.85 -17.21 -17.28
N ASP A 375 -2.86 -17.46 -18.59
CA ASP A 375 -2.25 -18.57 -19.31
C ASP A 375 -1.73 -18.05 -20.68
N SER A 376 -1.27 -18.94 -21.58
CA SER A 376 -0.75 -18.50 -22.89
C SER A 376 -1.81 -17.88 -23.82
N GLU A 377 -3.10 -18.06 -23.55
CA GLU A 377 -4.19 -17.80 -24.51
C GLU A 377 -5.14 -16.68 -24.06
N THR A 378 -5.30 -16.48 -22.75
CA THR A 378 -6.31 -15.60 -22.16
C THR A 378 -5.69 -14.30 -21.68
N SER A 379 -6.11 -13.19 -22.31
CA SER A 379 -5.74 -11.82 -21.93
C SER A 379 -6.97 -11.04 -21.50
N ILE A 380 -6.98 -10.57 -20.25
CA ILE A 380 -8.12 -9.93 -19.60
C ILE A 380 -7.81 -8.44 -19.42
N PRO A 381 -8.58 -7.52 -20.02
CA PRO A 381 -8.34 -6.10 -19.88
C PRO A 381 -8.38 -5.64 -18.42
N LEU A 382 -7.28 -5.07 -17.93
CA LEU A 382 -7.13 -4.58 -16.56
C LEU A 382 -7.56 -3.12 -16.46
N MET A 383 -6.94 -2.27 -17.27
CA MET A 383 -7.17 -0.83 -17.28
C MET A 383 -6.75 -0.20 -18.62
N ARG A 384 -7.37 0.93 -18.95
CA ARG A 384 -7.00 1.80 -20.06
C ARG A 384 -6.60 3.16 -19.50
N SER A 385 -5.30 3.47 -19.52
CA SER A 385 -4.73 4.67 -18.89
C SER A 385 -5.05 4.80 -17.38
N GLU A 386 -4.68 5.92 -16.79
CA GLU A 386 -4.94 6.27 -15.38
C GLU A 386 -6.42 6.46 -15.02
N LYS A 387 -7.31 6.57 -16.01
CA LYS A 387 -8.70 7.04 -15.81
C LYS A 387 -9.76 5.94 -15.87
N GLU A 388 -9.46 4.81 -16.53
CA GLU A 388 -10.45 3.78 -16.83
C GLU A 388 -9.96 2.42 -16.33
N LEU A 389 -10.46 2.00 -15.18
CA LEU A 389 -10.34 0.61 -14.75
C LEU A 389 -11.32 -0.22 -15.58
N LEU A 390 -10.92 -1.39 -16.06
CA LEU A 390 -11.77 -2.26 -16.88
C LEU A 390 -12.24 -3.47 -16.07
N LEU A 391 -11.30 -4.14 -15.40
CA LEU A 391 -11.53 -5.35 -14.62
C LEU A 391 -12.40 -5.07 -13.37
N PRO A 392 -13.56 -5.72 -13.20
CA PRO A 392 -14.44 -5.54 -12.04
C PRO A 392 -13.75 -5.80 -10.69
N GLU A 393 -12.92 -6.84 -10.61
CA GLU A 393 -12.22 -7.27 -9.40
C GLU A 393 -11.21 -6.20 -8.97
N TYR A 394 -10.53 -5.57 -9.95
CA TYR A 394 -9.65 -4.43 -9.68
C TYR A 394 -10.45 -3.19 -9.27
N LYS A 395 -11.57 -2.88 -9.92
CA LYS A 395 -12.45 -1.76 -9.50
C LYS A 395 -12.90 -1.90 -8.05
N GLN A 396 -13.33 -3.11 -7.67
CA GLN A 396 -13.78 -3.40 -6.33
C GLN A 396 -12.63 -3.29 -5.32
N TYR A 397 -11.44 -3.80 -5.66
CA TYR A 397 -10.25 -3.64 -4.82
C TYR A 397 -9.82 -2.16 -4.71
N ALA A 398 -9.90 -1.39 -5.78
CA ALA A 398 -9.54 0.01 -5.81
C ALA A 398 -10.55 0.92 -5.09
N ALA A 399 -11.76 0.43 -4.77
CA ALA A 399 -12.78 1.21 -4.09
C ALA A 399 -12.27 1.74 -2.74
N GLY A 400 -12.34 3.06 -2.56
CA GLY A 400 -11.83 3.74 -1.36
C GLY A 400 -10.29 3.83 -1.29
N ARG A 401 -9.57 3.50 -2.36
CA ARG A 401 -8.10 3.63 -2.48
C ARG A 401 -7.74 4.65 -3.56
N PHE A 402 -6.50 5.11 -3.53
CA PHE A 402 -5.97 5.98 -4.59
C PHE A 402 -5.58 5.16 -5.82
N VAL A 403 -6.10 5.55 -6.98
CA VAL A 403 -5.71 5.03 -8.29
C VAL A 403 -4.93 6.14 -8.98
N GLY A 404 -3.61 6.02 -8.98
CA GLY A 404 -2.73 7.07 -9.42
C GLY A 404 -1.27 6.70 -9.19
N LEU A 405 -0.35 7.44 -9.83
CA LEU A 405 1.07 7.32 -9.52
C LEU A 405 1.40 8.20 -8.32
N HIS A 406 2.61 8.04 -7.80
CA HIS A 406 3.18 8.87 -6.75
C HIS A 406 2.98 10.35 -6.98
N ARG A 407 3.20 10.81 -8.23
CA ARG A 407 2.90 12.19 -8.63
C ARG A 407 1.41 12.44 -8.53
N ASN A 408 1.01 13.43 -7.73
CA ASN A 408 -0.38 13.73 -7.38
C ASN A 408 -1.02 12.76 -6.37
N SER A 409 -0.22 11.90 -5.73
CA SER A 409 -0.66 11.13 -4.56
C SER A 409 -1.30 12.05 -3.52
N PRO A 410 -2.33 11.61 -2.78
CA PRO A 410 -2.88 12.38 -1.68
C PRO A 410 -1.85 12.64 -0.57
N THR A 411 -0.74 11.89 -0.57
CA THR A 411 0.39 12.06 0.34
C THR A 411 1.56 12.88 -0.21
N ASP A 412 1.47 13.37 -1.46
CA ASP A 412 2.45 14.32 -2.04
C ASP A 412 2.23 15.71 -1.43
N VAL A 413 2.55 15.81 -0.14
CA VAL A 413 2.40 17.02 0.67
C VAL A 413 3.76 17.61 1.03
N GLU A 414 4.85 16.89 0.76
CA GLU A 414 6.21 17.36 1.02
C GLU A 414 6.57 18.64 0.24
N SER A 415 5.91 18.89 -0.88
CA SER A 415 6.11 20.09 -1.68
C SER A 415 5.46 21.35 -1.07
N ASN A 416 4.50 21.17 -0.16
CA ASN A 416 3.73 22.25 0.45
C ASN A 416 4.60 23.09 1.41
N ARG A 417 4.60 24.42 1.22
CA ARG A 417 5.40 25.36 2.01
C ARG A 417 5.12 25.27 3.52
N LEU A 418 3.85 25.16 3.93
CA LEU A 418 3.48 25.13 5.34
C LEU A 418 3.82 23.78 5.99
N ILE A 419 3.69 22.68 5.24
CA ILE A 419 4.15 21.36 5.70
C ILE A 419 5.67 21.32 5.87
N LYS A 420 6.44 21.96 4.97
CA LYS A 420 7.90 22.11 5.14
C LYS A 420 8.28 22.90 6.40
N ILE A 421 7.53 23.95 6.72
CA ILE A 421 7.71 24.72 7.96
C ILE A 421 7.38 23.86 9.17
N LEU A 422 6.28 23.11 9.12
CA LEU A 422 5.90 22.17 10.16
C LEU A 422 6.97 21.08 10.38
N ASN A 423 7.52 20.50 9.31
CA ASN A 423 8.66 19.58 9.39
C ASN A 423 9.86 20.26 10.06
N THR A 424 10.25 21.45 9.59
CA THR A 424 11.39 22.20 10.13
C THR A 424 11.25 22.42 11.63
N VAL A 425 10.08 22.86 12.08
CA VAL A 425 9.78 23.09 13.50
C VAL A 425 9.70 21.79 14.30
N SER A 426 9.17 20.72 13.71
CA SER A 426 9.12 19.40 14.36
C SER A 426 10.53 18.84 14.61
N CYS A 427 11.44 19.02 13.66
CA CYS A 427 12.83 18.59 13.78
C CYS A 427 13.67 19.52 14.65
N ARG A 428 13.39 20.83 14.59
CA ARG A 428 14.14 21.90 15.27
C ARG A 428 13.18 22.85 15.98
N PRO A 429 12.63 22.48 17.15
CA PRO A 429 11.64 23.30 17.87
C PRO A 429 12.12 24.72 18.22
N GLU A 430 13.43 24.94 18.30
CA GLU A 430 14.03 26.26 18.50
C GLU A 430 13.74 27.24 17.35
N THR A 431 13.42 26.74 16.14
CA THR A 431 13.09 27.54 14.96
C THR A 431 11.65 28.07 14.95
N ILE A 432 10.82 27.70 15.95
CA ILE A 432 9.46 28.20 16.11
C ILE A 432 9.42 29.74 16.11
N GLU A 433 10.36 30.38 16.80
CA GLU A 433 10.39 31.85 16.91
C GLU A 433 10.53 32.54 15.54
N GLN A 434 11.38 31.96 14.67
CA GLN A 434 11.59 32.45 13.30
C GLN A 434 10.35 32.23 12.41
N ASN A 435 9.51 31.26 12.77
CA ASN A 435 8.34 30.85 12.02
C ASN A 435 7.00 31.20 12.70
N LYS A 436 7.02 32.00 13.78
CA LYS A 436 5.86 32.20 14.67
C LYS A 436 4.60 32.72 13.98
N ARG A 437 4.76 33.47 12.88
CA ARG A 437 3.64 33.95 12.04
C ARG A 437 2.79 32.82 11.41
N HIS A 438 3.29 31.59 11.39
CA HIS A 438 2.62 30.41 10.84
C HIS A 438 1.91 29.54 11.89
N PHE A 439 1.82 30.03 13.13
CA PHE A 439 1.18 29.37 14.26
C PHE A 439 0.17 30.32 14.92
N ALA A 440 -0.88 29.77 15.53
CA ALA A 440 -2.02 30.52 16.06
C ALA A 440 -1.59 31.61 17.04
N ALA A 441 -0.54 31.38 17.84
CA ALA A 441 -0.04 32.36 18.82
C ALA A 441 0.32 33.72 18.21
N CYS A 442 0.86 33.77 16.99
CA CYS A 442 1.38 35.00 16.39
C CYS A 442 0.95 35.23 14.92
N GLY A 443 0.29 34.27 14.30
CA GLY A 443 -0.15 34.38 12.91
C GLY A 443 -1.36 35.29 12.75
N THR A 444 -1.36 36.09 11.69
CA THR A 444 -2.43 37.06 11.40
C THR A 444 -3.32 36.63 10.24
N LYS A 445 -2.97 35.55 9.54
CA LYS A 445 -3.71 35.06 8.37
C LYS A 445 -3.98 33.57 8.50
N LEU A 446 -5.25 33.21 8.41
CA LEU A 446 -5.73 31.84 8.55
C LEU A 446 -5.09 30.86 7.57
N ASN A 447 -5.00 31.25 6.29
CA ASN A 447 -4.42 30.44 5.22
C ASN A 447 -2.88 30.34 5.28
N GLU A 448 -2.23 31.03 6.20
CA GLU A 448 -0.79 30.93 6.44
C GLU A 448 -0.45 30.10 7.70
N LEU A 449 -1.45 29.50 8.36
CA LEU A 449 -1.26 28.66 9.56
C LEU A 449 -0.98 27.20 9.20
N CYS A 450 0.03 26.60 9.83
CA CYS A 450 0.37 25.19 9.63
C CYS A 450 -0.77 24.26 10.07
N LEU A 451 -1.50 24.60 11.15
CA LEU A 451 -2.62 23.80 11.66
C LEU A 451 -3.79 23.72 10.66
N VAL A 452 -4.10 24.83 9.99
CA VAL A 452 -5.17 24.88 8.98
C VAL A 452 -4.80 24.02 7.78
N GLU A 453 -3.55 24.12 7.31
CA GLU A 453 -3.10 23.30 6.19
C GLU A 453 -3.03 21.81 6.55
N ALA A 454 -2.52 21.47 7.74
CA ALA A 454 -2.54 20.11 8.26
C ALA A 454 -3.97 19.55 8.34
N PHE A 455 -4.95 20.36 8.74
CA PHE A 455 -6.35 19.96 8.76
C PHE A 455 -6.96 19.77 7.36
N ARG A 456 -6.56 20.58 6.37
CA ARG A 456 -6.95 20.35 4.96
C ARG A 456 -6.42 19.02 4.45
N VAL A 457 -5.15 18.72 4.74
CA VAL A 457 -4.54 17.42 4.41
C VAL A 457 -5.25 16.29 5.14
N TYR A 458 -5.57 16.47 6.43
CA TYR A 458 -6.35 15.52 7.21
C TYR A 458 -7.68 15.20 6.52
N LYS A 459 -8.47 16.21 6.16
CA LYS A 459 -9.75 16.03 5.47
C LYS A 459 -9.59 15.23 4.18
N LYS A 460 -8.66 15.63 3.31
CA LYS A 460 -8.36 14.95 2.04
C LYS A 460 -8.00 13.47 2.25
N LEU A 461 -7.15 13.17 3.24
CA LEU A 461 -6.73 11.79 3.52
C LEU A 461 -7.85 10.95 4.14
N THR A 462 -8.75 11.56 4.93
CA THR A 462 -9.88 10.85 5.55
C THR A 462 -11.05 10.54 4.60
N GLU A 463 -11.02 11.06 3.36
CA GLU A 463 -11.96 10.68 2.29
C GLU A 463 -11.72 9.24 1.79
N TYR A 464 -10.52 8.70 2.00
CA TYR A 464 -10.16 7.33 1.64
C TYR A 464 -10.58 6.34 2.73
N SER A 465 -10.59 5.05 2.39
CA SER A 465 -10.88 3.98 3.35
C SER A 465 -9.88 4.00 4.51
N SER A 466 -10.35 3.81 5.73
CA SER A 466 -9.50 3.74 6.93
C SER A 466 -8.53 2.55 6.90
N SER A 467 -8.81 1.51 6.12
CA SER A 467 -7.92 0.36 5.94
C SER A 467 -6.62 0.68 5.19
N THR A 468 -6.55 1.82 4.48
CA THR A 468 -5.38 2.20 3.68
C THR A 468 -4.18 2.67 4.50
N GLY A 469 -4.36 2.95 5.79
CA GLY A 469 -3.38 3.64 6.62
C GLY A 469 -3.41 5.17 6.47
N MET A 470 -4.11 5.74 5.48
CA MET A 470 -4.14 7.20 5.26
C MET A 470 -4.70 7.96 6.47
N HIS A 471 -5.62 7.37 7.23
CA HIS A 471 -6.18 7.96 8.45
C HIS A 471 -5.14 8.07 9.58
N ASP A 472 -4.23 7.09 9.68
CA ASP A 472 -3.11 7.13 10.63
C ASP A 472 -2.16 8.27 10.27
N TYR A 473 -1.83 8.40 8.97
CA TYR A 473 -0.96 9.49 8.51
C TYR A 473 -1.62 10.87 8.65
N ALA A 474 -2.92 10.97 8.37
CA ALA A 474 -3.72 12.17 8.59
C ALA A 474 -3.65 12.61 10.05
N THR A 475 -3.92 11.67 10.98
CA THR A 475 -3.81 11.89 12.42
C THR A 475 -2.39 12.29 12.80
N TYR A 476 -1.39 11.66 12.20
CA TYR A 476 0.01 11.97 12.43
C TYR A 476 0.37 13.42 12.11
N ILE A 477 0.03 13.88 10.91
CA ILE A 477 0.30 15.26 10.48
C ILE A 477 -0.44 16.25 11.39
N LEU A 478 -1.72 15.99 11.68
CA LEU A 478 -2.53 16.91 12.46
C LEU A 478 -2.02 17.03 13.91
N LYS A 479 -1.67 15.92 14.55
CA LYS A 479 -1.09 15.94 15.90
C LYS A 479 0.27 16.63 15.94
N LYS A 480 1.13 16.49 14.91
CA LYS A 480 2.38 17.27 14.78
C LYS A 480 2.08 18.77 14.68
N ALA A 481 1.08 19.16 13.90
CA ALA A 481 0.67 20.56 13.76
C ALA A 481 0.13 21.13 15.09
N LEU A 482 -0.73 20.39 15.80
CA LEU A 482 -1.23 20.77 17.13
C LEU A 482 -0.10 20.91 18.15
N ALA A 483 0.88 20.00 18.13
CA ALA A 483 2.03 20.07 19.02
C ALA A 483 2.91 21.30 18.73
N ALA A 484 3.16 21.61 17.46
CA ALA A 484 3.91 22.79 17.06
C ALA A 484 3.17 24.09 17.44
N ASP A 485 1.84 24.11 17.28
CA ASP A 485 0.99 25.24 17.65
C ASP A 485 1.01 25.49 19.17
N LEU A 486 0.87 24.42 19.96
CA LEU A 486 1.00 24.46 21.42
C LEU A 486 2.38 24.96 21.86
N LEU A 487 3.45 24.44 21.25
CA LEU A 487 4.81 24.91 21.53
C LEU A 487 4.98 26.40 21.21
N ALA A 488 4.40 26.90 20.12
CA ALA A 488 4.45 28.32 19.77
C ALA A 488 3.76 29.20 20.81
N VAL A 489 2.61 28.78 21.34
CA VAL A 489 1.91 29.46 22.45
C VAL A 489 2.80 29.51 23.71
N LEU A 490 3.43 28.38 24.06
CA LEU A 490 4.26 28.25 25.26
C LEU A 490 5.57 29.04 25.18
N THR A 491 6.18 29.14 23.99
CA THR A 491 7.45 29.87 23.81
C THR A 491 7.35 31.37 24.01
N ASN A 492 6.14 31.94 23.95
CA ASN A 492 5.89 33.34 24.31
C ASN A 492 5.88 33.58 25.83
N GLY A 493 6.06 32.54 26.68
CA GLY A 493 5.96 32.65 28.14
C GLY A 493 7.03 31.90 28.97
N ASP A 494 7.45 30.69 28.59
CA ASP A 494 8.45 29.91 29.38
C ASP A 494 9.28 28.95 28.50
N LYS A 495 10.62 29.04 28.59
CA LYS A 495 11.56 28.19 27.84
C LYS A 495 11.62 26.73 28.37
N SER A 496 11.11 26.45 29.57
CA SER A 496 11.13 25.13 30.21
C SER A 496 10.29 24.06 29.48
N PHE A 497 9.27 24.47 28.72
CA PHE A 497 8.42 23.55 27.95
C PHE A 497 9.12 22.94 26.72
N ARG A 498 10.13 23.62 26.15
CA ARG A 498 10.94 23.06 25.05
C ARG A 498 11.70 21.79 25.48
N SER A 499 11.95 21.62 26.78
CA SER A 499 12.68 20.47 27.32
C SER A 499 11.83 19.25 27.69
N ASN A 500 10.50 19.28 27.56
CA ASN A 500 9.65 18.13 27.91
C ASN A 500 8.66 17.70 26.81
N PRO A 501 9.13 16.98 25.77
CA PRO A 501 8.30 16.48 24.67
C PRO A 501 7.13 15.58 25.11
N ASN A 502 7.30 14.83 26.22
CA ASN A 502 6.28 13.93 26.75
C ASN A 502 5.05 14.68 27.26
N LEU A 503 5.25 15.89 27.80
CA LEU A 503 4.14 16.71 28.25
C LEU A 503 3.28 17.20 27.09
N VAL A 504 3.90 17.72 26.03
CA VAL A 504 3.21 18.15 24.80
C VAL A 504 2.45 16.98 24.17
N ARG A 505 3.08 15.81 24.10
CA ARG A 505 2.46 14.56 23.65
C ARG A 505 1.19 14.25 24.44
N ASN A 506 1.30 14.13 25.76
CA ASN A 506 0.15 13.76 26.61
C ASN A 506 -0.99 14.77 26.49
N LEU A 507 -0.68 16.07 26.42
CA LEU A 507 -1.69 17.12 26.25
C LEU A 507 -2.43 16.98 24.92
N VAL A 508 -1.72 16.76 23.82
CA VAL A 508 -2.35 16.57 22.50
C VAL A 508 -3.15 15.28 22.46
N ASP A 509 -2.61 14.16 22.96
CA ASP A 509 -3.27 12.86 22.92
C ASP A 509 -4.54 12.82 23.79
N SER A 510 -4.48 13.27 25.04
CA SER A 510 -5.62 13.26 25.96
C SER A 510 -6.76 14.19 25.53
N ASN A 511 -6.47 15.20 24.71
CA ASN A 511 -7.45 16.21 24.28
C ASN A 511 -7.71 16.21 22.77
N TYR A 512 -7.24 15.18 22.06
CA TYR A 512 -7.23 15.17 20.59
C TYR A 512 -8.60 15.42 19.97
N LYS A 513 -9.68 14.84 20.53
CA LYS A 513 -11.05 15.03 20.01
C LYS A 513 -11.50 16.50 20.09
N ALA A 514 -11.24 17.17 21.20
CA ALA A 514 -11.60 18.58 21.38
C ALA A 514 -10.76 19.49 20.48
N LEU A 515 -9.45 19.20 20.36
CA LEU A 515 -8.54 19.92 19.48
C LEU A 515 -8.89 19.74 18.00
N LEU A 516 -9.28 18.54 17.58
CA LEU A 516 -9.75 18.23 16.23
C LEU A 516 -11.01 19.04 15.89
N HIS A 517 -12.02 19.05 16.77
CA HIS A 517 -13.24 19.83 16.56
C HIS A 517 -12.95 21.33 16.40
N ARG A 518 -11.97 21.86 17.15
CA ARG A 518 -11.52 23.25 17.03
C ARG A 518 -10.76 23.52 15.73
N ALA A 519 -9.87 22.62 15.32
CA ALA A 519 -9.18 22.72 14.03
C ALA A 519 -10.18 22.69 12.87
N GLU A 520 -11.25 21.90 13.01
CA GLU A 520 -12.36 21.89 12.07
C GLU A 520 -13.13 23.20 12.03
N ALA A 521 -13.59 23.69 13.18
CA ALA A 521 -14.31 24.97 13.28
C ALA A 521 -13.49 26.13 12.67
N LEU A 522 -12.18 26.14 12.94
CA LEU A 522 -11.25 27.09 12.37
C LEU A 522 -11.18 27.00 10.84
N SER A 523 -11.09 25.78 10.30
CA SER A 523 -10.87 25.55 8.87
C SER A 523 -12.14 25.70 8.03
N ASN A 524 -13.31 25.51 8.63
CA ASN A 524 -14.62 25.65 7.98
C ASN A 524 -15.14 27.10 7.98
N SER A 525 -14.45 28.05 8.61
CA SER A 525 -14.83 29.48 8.52
C SER A 525 -14.73 29.94 7.07
N ALA A 526 -15.89 30.14 6.42
CA ALA A 526 -16.03 30.39 4.97
C ALA A 526 -15.52 31.78 4.53
N THR A 527 -15.26 32.66 5.48
CA THR A 527 -14.61 33.96 5.29
C THR A 527 -13.28 33.94 6.04
N LEU A 528 -12.28 34.70 5.57
CA LEU A 528 -11.17 35.07 6.46
C LEU A 528 -11.82 35.58 7.74
N PRO A 529 -11.55 34.98 8.91
CA PRO A 529 -12.08 35.51 10.14
C PRO A 529 -11.74 36.99 10.15
N SER A 530 -12.73 37.84 10.39
CA SER A 530 -12.44 39.22 10.78
C SER A 530 -11.39 39.14 11.92
N ASP A 531 -10.49 40.12 12.05
CA ASP A 531 -9.50 40.12 13.14
C ASP A 531 -10.11 39.66 14.50
N PRO A 532 -11.36 40.06 14.86
CA PRO A 532 -12.06 39.54 16.05
C PRO A 532 -12.29 38.02 16.11
N GLU A 533 -12.65 37.35 15.02
CA GLU A 533 -12.92 35.90 15.00
C GLU A 533 -11.64 35.07 15.11
N LEU A 534 -10.56 35.56 14.49
CA LEU A 534 -9.24 34.94 14.59
C LEU A 534 -8.71 35.10 16.02
N GLU A 535 -8.84 36.30 16.59
CA GLU A 535 -8.48 36.55 17.99
C GLU A 535 -9.36 35.77 18.97
N ALA A 536 -10.66 35.59 18.70
CA ALA A 536 -11.54 34.74 19.50
C ALA A 536 -11.12 33.26 19.44
N TYR A 537 -10.74 32.77 18.25
CA TYR A 537 -10.18 31.42 18.11
C TYR A 537 -8.85 31.28 18.86
N LYS A 538 -7.91 32.21 18.67
CA LYS A 538 -6.61 32.21 19.37
C LYS A 538 -6.81 32.19 20.87
N THR A 539 -7.67 33.08 21.37
CA THR A 539 -8.02 33.18 22.79
C THR A 539 -8.60 31.86 23.27
N SER A 540 -9.54 31.29 22.54
CA SER A 540 -10.17 30.02 22.90
C SER A 540 -9.17 28.84 22.88
N GLN A 541 -8.30 28.73 21.87
CA GLN A 541 -7.21 27.74 21.78
C GLN A 541 -6.26 27.86 22.98
N ILE A 542 -5.83 29.09 23.25
CA ILE A 542 -4.94 29.43 24.36
C ILE A 542 -5.63 29.10 25.70
N ASP A 543 -6.93 29.39 25.85
CA ASP A 543 -7.70 29.11 27.06
C ASP A 543 -7.89 27.62 27.29
N GLU A 544 -8.10 26.85 26.22
CA GLU A 544 -8.15 25.39 26.28
C GLU A 544 -6.79 24.83 26.72
N TYR A 545 -5.69 25.28 26.10
CA TYR A 545 -4.34 24.93 26.53
C TYR A 545 -4.07 25.34 27.99
N ARG A 546 -4.52 26.52 28.42
CA ARG A 546 -4.43 26.98 29.82
C ARG A 546 -5.23 26.10 30.78
N SER A 547 -6.44 25.72 30.40
CA SER A 547 -7.30 24.82 31.19
C SER A 547 -6.59 23.48 31.42
N PHE A 548 -5.96 22.94 30.37
CA PHE A 548 -5.20 21.69 30.48
C PHE A 548 -3.93 21.81 31.30
N LEU A 549 -3.19 22.92 31.19
CA LEU A 549 -2.02 23.15 32.04
C LEU A 549 -2.40 23.26 33.52
N LYS A 550 -3.60 23.76 33.83
CA LYS A 550 -4.14 23.86 35.20
C LYS A 550 -4.58 22.52 35.78
N SER A 551 -4.88 21.51 34.95
CA SER A 551 -5.29 20.18 35.40
C SER A 551 -4.14 19.20 35.62
N LEU A 552 -2.89 19.62 35.37
CA LEU A 552 -1.70 18.80 35.61
C LEU A 552 -1.41 18.68 37.13
N PRO A 553 -0.80 17.58 37.60
CA PRO A 553 -0.43 17.42 39.01
C PRO A 553 0.51 18.54 39.51
N GLU A 554 0.45 18.89 40.80
CA GLU A 554 1.32 19.94 41.41
C GLU A 554 2.83 19.71 41.21
N SER A 555 3.26 18.46 41.07
CA SER A 555 4.64 18.11 40.72
C SER A 555 5.08 18.69 39.36
N MET A 556 4.14 18.93 38.44
CA MET A 556 4.34 19.59 37.15
C MET A 556 4.00 21.09 37.17
N HIS A 557 3.39 21.62 38.25
CA HIS A 557 3.14 23.06 38.42
C HIS A 557 4.40 23.89 38.74
N LYS A 558 5.56 23.26 39.02
CA LYS A 558 6.85 23.98 39.05
C LYS A 558 7.18 24.71 37.74
N PHE A 559 6.54 24.32 36.62
CA PHE A 559 6.67 24.94 35.31
C PHE A 559 5.62 26.03 35.03
N SER A 560 4.62 26.24 35.90
CA SER A 560 3.55 27.23 35.71
C SER A 560 3.71 28.52 36.51
N LYS A 561 4.63 28.56 37.49
CA LYS A 561 4.82 29.76 38.33
C LYS A 561 5.48 30.94 37.57
N THR A 562 6.30 30.66 36.56
CA THR A 562 6.91 31.69 35.67
C THR A 562 5.93 32.24 34.63
N SER A 563 4.97 31.44 34.18
CA SER A 563 3.94 31.86 33.23
C SER A 563 2.76 32.58 33.90
N GLN A 564 2.46 32.29 35.17
CA GLN A 564 1.37 32.97 35.90
C GLN A 564 1.61 34.48 36.13
N SER A 565 2.87 34.96 36.22
CA SER A 565 3.13 36.39 36.46
C SER A 565 3.03 37.28 35.21
N PHE A 566 3.00 36.71 34.01
CA PHE A 566 2.98 37.47 32.75
C PHE A 566 1.57 37.71 32.20
N TYR A 567 0.57 36.94 32.64
CA TYR A 567 -0.78 36.99 32.08
C TYR A 567 -1.83 37.56 33.05
N SER A 568 -1.40 38.17 34.16
CA SER A 568 -2.28 38.78 35.16
C SER A 568 -2.20 40.31 35.24
N SER A 569 -1.69 41.03 34.24
CA SER A 569 -1.70 42.50 34.26
C SER A 569 -2.40 43.10 33.04
N GLU A 570 -3.71 43.24 33.18
CA GLU A 570 -4.53 44.26 32.51
C GLU A 570 -4.36 45.67 33.15
N ALA A 571 -3.37 45.84 34.04
CA ALA A 571 -3.22 47.05 34.85
C ALA A 571 -1.85 47.72 34.64
N ALA A 572 -1.74 48.57 33.63
CA ALA A 572 -0.97 49.82 33.71
C ALA A 572 -1.17 50.71 32.47
N ARG A 573 -1.96 51.78 32.68
CA ARG A 573 -2.00 53.09 31.97
C ARG A 573 -3.19 53.37 31.05
N SER A 574 -4.36 53.48 31.68
CA SER A 574 -5.10 54.75 31.64
C SER A 574 -4.62 55.62 32.81
N GLU A 575 -3.82 56.66 32.57
CA GLU A 575 -3.92 57.96 33.26
C GLU A 575 -2.94 59.01 32.71
N SER A 576 -3.55 60.16 32.38
CA SER A 576 -3.02 61.52 32.26
C SER A 576 -1.81 61.80 31.35
N PHE A 577 -2.07 62.41 30.20
CA PHE A 577 -1.26 63.52 29.69
C PHE A 577 -2.17 64.58 29.04
N SER A 578 -2.76 65.42 29.90
CA SER A 578 -3.05 66.81 29.56
C SER A 578 -1.81 67.65 29.91
N GLU A 579 -1.48 68.60 29.04
CA GLU A 579 -0.46 69.65 29.15
C GLU A 579 1.00 69.31 28.81
N ARG A 580 1.41 69.68 27.59
CA ARG A 580 2.43 70.72 27.27
C ARG A 580 2.65 70.74 25.75
N LYS A 581 2.04 71.71 25.05
CA LYS A 581 2.67 72.95 24.55
C LYS A 581 3.83 72.73 23.57
N ASN A 582 3.54 73.11 22.32
CA ASN A 582 4.38 73.73 21.31
C ASN A 582 5.87 73.89 21.66
N LYS A 583 6.72 73.32 20.82
CA LYS A 583 7.87 74.00 20.23
C LYS A 583 8.37 73.21 19.03
N ASP A 584 7.95 73.68 17.86
CA ASP A 584 8.67 73.53 16.60
C ASP A 584 10.02 74.27 16.68
N ASP A 585 10.88 73.92 15.72
CA ASP A 585 12.09 74.62 15.28
C ASP A 585 13.35 74.50 16.16
N GLU A 586 14.24 73.59 15.78
CA GLU A 586 15.49 73.93 15.05
C GLU A 586 16.45 72.74 15.03
N ALA A 587 16.83 72.32 13.82
CA ALA A 587 17.98 71.45 13.58
C ALA A 587 19.31 72.20 13.87
N PRO A 588 20.41 71.47 14.07
CA PRO A 588 21.52 71.77 13.18
C PRO A 588 22.22 70.54 12.58
N ARG A 589 22.51 70.70 11.30
CA ARG A 589 23.48 69.97 10.48
C ARG A 589 24.82 69.81 11.19
N ILE A 590 25.42 68.62 11.10
CA ILE A 590 26.85 68.43 11.25
C ILE A 590 27.36 67.61 10.06
N GLU A 591 28.08 68.29 9.18
CA GLU A 591 29.04 67.72 8.23
C GLU A 591 30.38 68.43 8.45
N ARG A 592 31.46 67.72 8.11
CA ARG A 592 32.92 68.01 8.24
C ARG A 592 33.49 67.53 9.58
N ARG A 593 34.43 66.58 9.63
CA ARG A 593 35.52 66.24 8.70
C ARG A 593 35.88 64.76 8.81
#